data_AF-A0A0L8GHL4-F1
#
_entry.id   AF-A0A0L8GHL4-F1
#
_cell.length_a   1.000
_cell.length_b   1.000
_cell.length_c   1.000
_cell.angle_alpha   90.00
_cell.angle_beta   90.00
_cell.angle_gamma   90.00
#
_symmetry.space_group_name_H-M   'P 1'
#
loop_
_entity.id
_entity.type
_entity.pdbx_description
1 polymer ?
#
loop_
_entity_poly.entity_id
_entity_poly.type
_entity_poly.pdbx_seq_one_letter_code
_entity_poly.pdbx_strand_id
1 'polypeptide(L)'
;KCKTRTSCAAILIVEACERIAFYSLLGNLVLFLNENPLHWNAYNASSLSFYFLGLSFITSLLGGLIADTLLGRFKGLLFSFLIYVIGYFFLLFVAAPVHKDGKKNVFYNFCPNHTRNSSMHIPNLFEENCSLPIFFILTTAAVGIGFFKANIIPFGADQVQNNSPVNIRSFFNWFYLALNIGAFIGLGVLTFIQQYFSFFYGFAAALGTLALGFLVFVAGRCCYKVSPPNGSVLINIYQIINNAFVNRRKCKQKRITFNSYNSQLDQIEDNLHKKSFLDYSKVRYGGRFHDSLVNDVKALGKVFIFFIALIPYWMVYFQMETTFLVQGLHMRLSMQNGTAKVLQNHNYNCTKASEVNYPKVAVAWLSLCDVLLIFLILPLMEKVIYPWFDSVGYSFSLTQRITTGMIFAVLAMVAAGVVELFRLQTVYYDPKYQCQCHIIEQTIGTLGQHDQFYAADMSIFYQVPQYAFLGISEVFASVAGKKQTFDLSINSIML
;
A
#
# COMPACT_ATOMS: atom_id res chain seq x y z
N LYS A 1 -2.81 38.45 -2.79
CA LYS A 1 -3.40 37.36 -1.99
C LYS A 1 -3.79 36.23 -2.94
N CYS A 2 -3.06 35.12 -2.95
CA CYS A 2 -3.45 33.97 -3.77
C CYS A 2 -4.75 33.37 -3.21
N LYS A 3 -5.68 32.95 -4.09
CA LYS A 3 -6.96 32.37 -3.65
C LYS A 3 -6.71 30.98 -3.07
N THR A 4 -7.31 30.68 -1.92
CA THR A 4 -7.26 29.36 -1.25
C THR A 4 -7.63 28.20 -2.20
N ARG A 5 -8.46 28.47 -3.22
CA ARG A 5 -8.80 27.47 -4.25
C ARG A 5 -7.59 27.02 -5.07
N THR A 6 -6.65 27.94 -5.36
CA THR A 6 -5.46 27.64 -6.17
C THR A 6 -4.48 26.76 -5.40
N SER A 7 -4.26 27.02 -4.11
CA SER A 7 -3.42 26.16 -3.28
C SER A 7 -4.02 24.76 -3.12
N CYS A 8 -5.34 24.67 -2.89
CA CYS A 8 -6.03 23.38 -2.82
C CYS A 8 -5.91 22.61 -4.14
N ALA A 9 -6.17 23.24 -5.28
CA ALA A 9 -6.05 22.61 -6.60
C ALA A 9 -4.63 22.09 -6.86
N ALA A 10 -3.59 22.87 -6.49
CA ALA A 10 -2.21 22.43 -6.61
C ALA A 10 -1.92 21.16 -5.79
N ILE A 11 -2.41 21.08 -4.54
CA ILE A 11 -2.26 19.89 -3.69
C ILE A 11 -2.99 18.67 -4.27
N LEU A 12 -4.18 18.86 -4.83
CA LEU A 12 -4.94 17.77 -5.47
C LEU A 12 -4.21 17.20 -6.69
N ILE A 13 -3.63 18.08 -7.53
CA ILE A 13 -2.83 17.67 -8.69
C ILE A 13 -1.57 16.93 -8.23
N VAL A 14 -0.89 17.47 -7.21
CA VAL A 14 0.28 16.85 -6.59
C VAL A 14 -0.02 15.44 -6.10
N GLU A 15 -1.12 15.25 -5.37
CA GLU A 15 -1.52 13.92 -4.88
C GLU A 15 -1.84 12.98 -6.04
N ALA A 16 -2.59 13.43 -7.05
CA ALA A 16 -2.91 12.60 -8.21
C ALA A 16 -1.64 12.15 -8.95
N CYS A 17 -0.70 13.08 -9.21
CA CYS A 17 0.58 12.77 -9.85
C CYS A 17 1.41 11.77 -9.03
N GLU A 18 1.48 11.93 -7.72
CA GLU A 18 2.19 10.98 -6.86
C GLU A 18 1.55 9.59 -6.89
N ARG A 19 0.22 9.52 -6.87
CA ARG A 19 -0.53 8.25 -6.91
C ARG A 19 -0.34 7.53 -8.24
N ILE A 20 -0.31 8.25 -9.36
CA ILE A 20 -0.01 7.68 -10.67
C ILE A 20 1.35 6.97 -10.64
N ALA A 21 2.38 7.66 -10.15
CA ALA A 21 3.71 7.08 -10.01
C ALA A 21 3.67 5.87 -9.07
N PHE A 22 3.22 6.04 -7.83
CA PHE A 22 3.18 4.98 -6.81
C PHE A 22 2.54 3.68 -7.32
N TYR A 23 1.34 3.76 -7.89
CA TYR A 23 0.62 2.59 -8.38
C TYR A 23 1.22 2.00 -9.66
N SER A 24 1.84 2.81 -10.52
CA SER A 24 2.57 2.30 -11.68
C SER A 24 3.78 1.45 -11.30
N LEU A 25 4.47 1.78 -10.19
CA LEU A 25 5.57 0.96 -9.68
C LEU A 25 5.01 -0.29 -9.00
N LEU A 26 4.09 -0.11 -8.04
CA LEU A 26 3.57 -1.22 -7.24
C LEU A 26 2.92 -2.30 -8.11
N GLY A 27 2.08 -1.91 -9.07
CA GLY A 27 1.25 -2.84 -9.84
C GLY A 27 2.02 -3.78 -10.76
N ASN A 28 3.27 -3.46 -11.13
CA ASN A 28 4.09 -4.31 -12.01
C ASN A 28 5.50 -4.58 -11.44
N LEU A 29 5.77 -4.24 -10.17
CA LEU A 29 7.10 -4.44 -9.59
C LEU A 29 7.52 -5.91 -9.62
N VAL A 30 6.60 -6.83 -9.28
CA VAL A 30 6.86 -8.28 -9.34
C VAL A 30 7.24 -8.68 -10.77
N LEU A 31 6.44 -8.27 -11.75
CA LEU A 31 6.68 -8.55 -13.16
C LEU A 31 8.03 -8.00 -13.65
N PHE A 32 8.36 -6.75 -13.30
CA PHE A 32 9.64 -6.13 -13.64
C PHE A 32 10.86 -6.94 -13.17
N LEU A 33 10.77 -7.51 -11.97
CA LEU A 33 11.85 -8.32 -11.39
C LEU A 33 11.92 -9.72 -12.02
N ASN A 34 10.79 -10.26 -12.48
CA ASN A 34 10.72 -11.57 -13.14
C ASN A 34 11.22 -11.54 -14.60
N GLU A 35 11.06 -10.42 -15.32
CA GLU A 35 11.46 -10.29 -16.73
C GLU A 35 13.00 -10.19 -16.91
N ASN A 36 13.49 -10.42 -18.13
CA ASN A 36 14.90 -10.15 -18.43
C ASN A 36 15.23 -8.67 -18.16
N PRO A 37 16.48 -8.39 -17.77
CA PRO A 37 17.56 -9.35 -17.54
C PRO A 37 17.70 -9.79 -16.07
N LEU A 38 16.73 -9.49 -15.20
CA LEU A 38 16.81 -9.78 -13.77
C LEU A 38 16.50 -11.24 -13.46
N HIS A 39 15.42 -11.79 -14.03
CA HIS A 39 15.03 -13.20 -13.85
C HIS A 39 14.94 -13.66 -12.39
N TRP A 40 14.38 -12.81 -11.52
CA TRP A 40 14.17 -13.19 -10.12
C TRP A 40 13.09 -14.26 -10.03
N ASN A 41 13.15 -15.08 -8.99
CA ASN A 41 12.05 -15.97 -8.70
C ASN A 41 10.83 -15.17 -8.21
N ALA A 42 9.62 -15.59 -8.61
CA ALA A 42 8.37 -14.91 -8.27
C ALA A 42 8.17 -14.73 -6.75
N TYR A 43 8.62 -15.67 -5.93
CA TYR A 43 8.52 -15.56 -4.47
C TYR A 43 9.46 -14.47 -3.90
N ASN A 44 10.69 -14.34 -4.43
CA ASN A 44 11.64 -13.31 -4.02
C ASN A 44 11.19 -11.92 -4.50
N ALA A 45 10.70 -11.84 -5.74
CA ALA A 45 10.12 -10.62 -6.30
C ALA A 45 8.90 -10.12 -5.49
N SER A 46 8.02 -11.05 -5.10
CA SER A 46 6.88 -10.76 -4.22
C SER A 46 7.33 -10.30 -2.82
N SER A 47 8.35 -10.95 -2.26
CA SER A 47 8.92 -10.58 -0.95
C SER A 47 9.54 -9.18 -0.96
N LEU A 48 10.27 -8.83 -2.03
CA LEU A 48 10.82 -7.50 -2.21
C LEU A 48 9.72 -6.43 -2.39
N SER A 49 8.61 -6.78 -3.04
CA SER A 49 7.45 -5.89 -3.16
C SER A 49 6.81 -5.60 -1.80
N PHE A 50 6.70 -6.61 -0.92
CA PHE A 50 6.28 -6.39 0.47
C PHE A 50 7.29 -5.58 1.28
N TYR A 51 8.58 -5.80 1.09
CA TYR A 51 9.63 -4.99 1.71
C TYR A 51 9.48 -3.51 1.33
N PHE A 52 9.35 -3.21 0.04
CA PHE A 52 9.14 -1.86 -0.48
C PHE A 52 7.89 -1.20 0.14
N LEU A 53 6.76 -1.91 0.11
CA LEU A 53 5.50 -1.41 0.65
C LEU A 53 5.58 -1.17 2.16
N GLY A 54 6.08 -2.14 2.92
CA GLY A 54 6.24 -2.06 4.37
C GLY A 54 7.18 -0.93 4.79
N LEU A 55 8.32 -0.79 4.10
CA LEU A 55 9.26 0.29 4.36
C LEU A 55 8.64 1.68 4.08
N SER A 56 7.80 1.82 3.06
CA SER A 56 7.10 3.08 2.79
C SER A 56 6.17 3.51 3.94
N PHE A 57 5.52 2.55 4.60
CA PHE A 57 4.67 2.84 5.77
C PHE A 57 5.50 3.16 7.02
N ILE A 58 6.57 2.42 7.27
CA ILE A 58 7.48 2.69 8.41
C ILE A 58 8.12 4.07 8.29
N THR A 59 8.63 4.40 7.10
CA THR A 59 9.25 5.71 6.82
C THR A 59 8.24 6.85 6.86
N SER A 60 6.94 6.59 6.64
CA SER A 60 5.88 7.59 6.86
C SER A 60 5.83 8.04 8.32
N LEU A 61 5.93 7.12 9.28
CA LEU A 61 5.94 7.46 10.70
C LEU A 61 7.13 8.39 11.03
N LEU A 62 8.31 8.06 10.50
CA LEU A 62 9.53 8.87 10.69
C LEU A 62 9.41 10.23 9.99
N GLY A 63 8.86 10.27 8.78
CA GLY A 63 8.68 11.49 7.99
C GLY A 63 7.73 12.49 8.65
N GLY A 64 6.65 12.00 9.27
CA GLY A 64 5.75 12.83 10.07
C GLY A 64 6.43 13.38 11.32
N LEU A 65 7.14 12.52 12.07
CA LEU A 65 7.88 12.92 13.27
C LEU A 65 8.91 14.03 12.96
N ILE A 66 9.71 13.87 11.93
CA ILE A 66 10.75 14.83 11.54
C ILE A 66 10.14 16.14 11.06
N ALA A 67 9.04 16.08 10.31
CA ALA A 67 8.37 17.29 9.83
C ALA A 67 7.69 18.07 10.95
N ASP A 68 7.07 17.41 11.92
CA ASP A 68 6.39 18.06 13.04
C ASP A 68 7.37 18.64 14.08
N THR A 69 8.61 18.13 14.14
CA THR A 69 9.62 18.55 15.14
C THR A 69 10.70 19.48 14.60
N LEU A 70 11.22 19.23 13.40
CA LEU A 70 12.43 19.87 12.90
C LEU A 70 12.20 20.65 11.61
N LEU A 71 11.66 20.01 10.56
CA LEU A 71 11.66 20.57 9.21
C LEU A 71 10.47 21.48 8.90
N GLY A 72 9.30 21.18 9.47
CA GLY A 72 8.02 21.68 9.00
C GLY A 72 7.53 20.93 7.76
N ARG A 73 6.21 20.83 7.61
CA ARG A 73 5.54 20.02 6.58
C ARG A 73 5.94 20.38 5.15
N PHE A 74 6.06 21.68 4.85
CA PHE A 74 6.45 22.14 3.50
C PHE A 74 7.86 21.70 3.10
N LYS A 75 8.85 21.86 3.99
CA LYS A 75 10.23 21.42 3.72
C LYS A 75 10.34 19.90 3.72
N GLY A 76 9.58 19.22 4.58
CA GLY A 76 9.46 17.75 4.58
C GLY A 76 8.98 17.22 3.23
N LEU A 77 7.97 17.86 2.62
CA LEU A 77 7.49 17.51 1.28
C LEU A 77 8.53 17.79 0.18
N LEU A 78 9.24 18.92 0.23
CA LEU A 78 10.33 19.17 -0.73
C LEU A 78 11.42 18.11 -0.66
N PHE A 79 11.86 17.76 0.55
CA PHE A 79 12.86 16.72 0.77
C PHE A 79 12.38 15.35 0.28
N SER A 80 11.13 15.01 0.57
CA SER A 80 10.47 13.79 0.09
C SER A 80 10.50 13.71 -1.43
N PHE A 81 10.08 14.76 -2.14
CA PHE A 81 10.08 14.78 -3.60
C PHE A 81 11.47 14.57 -4.19
N LEU A 82 12.51 15.20 -3.62
CA LEU A 82 13.88 15.03 -4.09
C LEU A 82 14.33 13.57 -3.98
N ILE A 83 14.13 12.94 -2.82
CA ILE A 83 14.45 11.52 -2.63
C ILE A 83 13.64 10.64 -3.58
N TYR A 84 12.36 10.97 -3.75
CA TYR A 84 11.46 10.14 -4.54
C TYR A 84 11.81 10.18 -6.04
N VAL A 85 12.12 11.37 -6.56
CA VAL A 85 12.63 11.57 -7.93
C VAL A 85 13.95 10.83 -8.13
N ILE A 86 14.87 10.86 -7.16
CA ILE A 86 16.13 10.10 -7.22
C ILE A 86 15.86 8.60 -7.31
N GLY A 87 14.94 8.07 -6.50
CA GLY A 87 14.55 6.65 -6.55
C GLY A 87 14.04 6.24 -7.94
N TYR A 88 13.12 7.01 -8.52
CA TYR A 88 12.61 6.74 -9.87
C TYR A 88 13.65 6.94 -10.97
N PHE A 89 14.55 7.91 -10.82
CA PHE A 89 15.63 8.13 -11.76
C PHE A 89 16.55 6.91 -11.85
N PHE A 90 16.95 6.34 -10.70
CA PHE A 90 17.74 5.11 -10.72
C PHE A 90 16.94 3.91 -11.21
N LEU A 91 15.64 3.82 -10.90
CA LEU A 91 14.78 2.77 -11.43
C LEU A 91 14.71 2.81 -12.97
N LEU A 92 14.61 4.02 -13.55
CA LEU A 92 14.67 4.24 -14.98
C LEU A 92 16.01 3.79 -15.57
N PHE A 93 17.10 4.03 -14.86
CA PHE A 93 18.44 3.62 -15.28
C PHE A 93 18.61 2.08 -15.30
N VAL A 94 17.98 1.36 -14.36
CA VAL A 94 17.92 -0.12 -14.38
C VAL A 94 17.13 -0.61 -15.58
N ALA A 95 15.97 -0.01 -15.84
CA ALA A 95 15.07 -0.42 -16.90
C ALA A 95 15.55 -0.04 -18.31
N ALA A 96 16.66 0.71 -18.44
CA ALA A 96 17.14 1.14 -19.74
C ALA A 96 17.55 -0.05 -20.63
N PRO A 97 17.19 -0.01 -21.93
CA PRO A 97 17.34 -1.15 -22.81
C PRO A 97 18.81 -1.55 -23.00
N VAL A 98 19.05 -2.86 -23.10
CA VAL A 98 20.35 -3.42 -23.45
C VAL A 98 20.68 -3.03 -24.90
N HIS A 99 21.89 -2.54 -25.16
CA HIS A 99 22.29 -2.12 -26.50
C HIS A 99 22.32 -3.32 -27.47
N LYS A 100 21.94 -3.10 -28.74
CA LYS A 100 21.89 -4.12 -29.81
C LYS A 100 23.21 -4.85 -30.04
N ASP A 101 24.33 -4.29 -29.60
CA ASP A 101 25.67 -4.88 -29.69
C ASP A 101 25.94 -5.99 -28.65
N GLY A 102 24.93 -6.42 -27.87
CA GLY A 102 25.07 -7.43 -26.82
C GLY A 102 25.81 -6.94 -25.57
N LYS A 103 26.20 -5.66 -25.53
CA LYS A 103 26.77 -5.03 -24.34
C LYS A 103 25.64 -4.76 -23.34
N LYS A 104 25.73 -5.41 -22.17
CA LYS A 104 24.84 -5.17 -21.03
C LYS A 104 24.76 -3.67 -20.75
N ASN A 105 23.57 -3.17 -20.39
CA ASN A 105 23.42 -1.80 -19.91
C ASN A 105 24.45 -1.53 -18.79
N VAL A 106 25.04 -0.33 -18.75
CA VAL A 106 26.10 0.10 -17.82
C VAL A 106 25.71 -0.21 -16.36
N PHE A 107 24.42 -0.15 -16.04
CA PHE A 107 23.90 -0.54 -14.73
C PHE A 107 24.33 -1.96 -14.30
N TYR A 108 24.32 -2.93 -15.20
CA TYR A 108 24.65 -4.32 -14.87
C TYR A 108 26.12 -4.54 -14.55
N ASN A 109 26.99 -3.57 -14.82
CA ASN A 109 28.37 -3.59 -14.33
C ASN A 109 28.45 -3.38 -12.81
N PHE A 110 27.45 -2.74 -12.21
CA PHE A 110 27.32 -2.57 -10.77
C PHE A 110 26.69 -3.79 -10.08
N CYS A 111 26.23 -4.77 -10.85
CA CYS A 111 25.72 -6.02 -10.30
C CYS A 111 26.90 -6.97 -10.05
N PRO A 112 27.04 -7.51 -8.83
CA PRO A 112 28.07 -8.51 -8.58
C PRO A 112 27.83 -9.72 -9.49
N ASN A 113 28.91 -10.22 -10.11
CA ASN A 113 28.86 -11.47 -10.87
C ASN A 113 28.66 -12.62 -9.87
N HIS A 114 27.42 -13.00 -9.62
CA HIS A 114 27.14 -14.28 -8.97
C HIS A 114 27.45 -15.39 -9.98
N THR A 115 28.60 -16.04 -9.83
CA THR A 115 28.80 -17.37 -10.39
C THR A 115 27.79 -18.28 -9.71
N ARG A 116 26.67 -18.58 -10.38
CA ARG A 116 25.76 -19.64 -9.95
C ARG A 116 26.56 -20.93 -9.95
N ASN A 117 27.07 -21.32 -8.78
CA ASN A 117 27.51 -22.69 -8.60
C ASN A 117 26.27 -23.54 -8.86
N SER A 118 26.39 -24.50 -9.79
CA SER A 118 25.31 -25.36 -10.29
C SER A 118 24.82 -26.36 -9.24
N SER A 119 24.62 -25.93 -8.01
CA SER A 119 23.83 -26.65 -7.02
C SER A 119 22.39 -26.15 -7.13
N MET A 120 21.45 -27.09 -7.09
CA MET A 120 20.00 -26.90 -7.13
C MET A 120 19.52 -26.22 -5.84
N HIS A 121 20.02 -25.03 -5.54
CA HIS A 121 19.59 -24.20 -4.43
C HIS A 121 18.70 -23.08 -4.95
N ILE A 122 17.55 -22.95 -4.32
CA ILE A 122 16.64 -21.82 -4.49
C ILE A 122 17.38 -20.59 -3.92
N PRO A 123 17.70 -19.55 -4.72
CA PRO A 123 18.57 -18.46 -4.30
C PRO A 123 17.90 -17.60 -3.22
N ASN A 124 18.60 -17.26 -2.14
CA ASN A 124 18.01 -16.38 -1.12
C ASN A 124 17.69 -14.99 -1.72
N LEU A 125 16.81 -14.22 -1.06
CA LEU A 125 16.38 -12.89 -1.51
C LEU A 125 17.53 -11.93 -1.86
N PHE A 126 18.65 -12.03 -1.14
CA PHE A 126 19.85 -11.21 -1.37
C PHE A 126 20.83 -11.80 -2.39
N GLU A 127 20.62 -13.04 -2.86
CA GLU A 127 21.47 -13.73 -3.84
C GLU A 127 20.91 -13.61 -5.28
N GLU A 128 19.73 -13.02 -5.44
CA GLU A 128 19.16 -12.73 -6.75
C GLU A 128 20.02 -11.75 -7.56
N ASN A 129 19.92 -11.82 -8.89
CA ASN A 129 20.70 -10.99 -9.79
C ASN A 129 20.46 -9.50 -9.50
N CYS A 130 21.52 -8.72 -9.27
CA CYS A 130 21.41 -7.28 -8.97
C CYS A 130 20.59 -6.94 -7.70
N SER A 131 20.45 -7.87 -6.74
CA SER A 131 19.72 -7.67 -5.49
C SER A 131 20.08 -6.36 -4.77
N LEU A 132 21.35 -6.16 -4.40
CA LEU A 132 21.80 -5.01 -3.61
C LEU A 132 21.48 -3.65 -4.25
N PRO A 133 21.82 -3.39 -5.54
CA PRO A 133 21.39 -2.17 -6.22
C PRO A 133 19.88 -1.97 -6.22
N ILE A 134 19.09 -3.01 -6.47
CA ILE A 134 17.62 -2.92 -6.51
C ILE A 134 17.06 -2.58 -5.12
N PHE A 135 17.57 -3.22 -4.07
CA PHE A 135 17.21 -2.89 -2.69
C PHE A 135 17.48 -1.42 -2.37
N PHE A 136 18.64 -0.89 -2.76
CA PHE A 136 18.97 0.52 -2.52
C PHE A 136 18.02 1.46 -3.25
N ILE A 137 17.69 1.17 -4.52
CA ILE A 137 16.79 1.97 -5.35
C ILE A 137 15.38 1.99 -4.75
N LEU A 138 14.83 0.82 -4.45
CA LEU A 138 13.49 0.70 -3.88
C LEU A 138 13.42 1.27 -2.46
N THR A 139 14.47 1.13 -1.65
CA THR A 139 14.58 1.76 -0.33
C THR A 139 14.52 3.29 -0.46
N THR A 140 15.27 3.86 -1.40
CA THR A 140 15.27 5.30 -1.66
C THR A 140 13.87 5.76 -2.08
N ALA A 141 13.25 5.09 -3.03
CA ALA A 141 11.88 5.38 -3.45
C ALA A 141 10.88 5.27 -2.28
N ALA A 142 10.95 4.20 -1.47
CA ALA A 142 10.08 3.97 -0.32
C ALA A 142 10.20 5.06 0.74
N VAL A 143 11.42 5.53 1.05
CA VAL A 143 11.65 6.66 1.97
C VAL A 143 11.01 7.93 1.43
N GLY A 144 11.18 8.21 0.14
CA GLY A 144 10.53 9.35 -0.54
C GLY A 144 9.01 9.30 -0.41
N ILE A 145 8.40 8.16 -0.75
CA ILE A 145 6.95 7.90 -0.62
C ILE A 145 6.47 8.09 0.80
N GLY A 146 7.18 7.50 1.77
CA GLY A 146 6.75 7.53 3.16
C GLY A 146 6.70 8.96 3.69
N PHE A 147 7.77 9.72 3.48
CA PHE A 147 7.79 11.14 3.88
C PHE A 147 6.73 11.97 3.16
N PHE A 148 6.41 11.65 1.89
CA PHE A 148 5.35 12.32 1.15
C PHE A 148 4.00 12.10 1.83
N LYS A 149 3.63 10.82 2.01
CA LYS A 149 2.35 10.38 2.59
C LYS A 149 2.10 10.97 3.97
N ALA A 150 3.14 11.02 4.80
CA ALA A 150 3.04 11.56 6.15
C ALA A 150 2.66 13.05 6.20
N ASN A 151 3.06 13.81 5.18
CA ASN A 151 3.02 15.26 5.21
C ASN A 151 1.97 15.90 4.31
N ILE A 152 1.59 15.25 3.21
CA ILE A 152 0.69 15.86 2.21
C ILE A 152 -0.73 16.07 2.75
N ILE A 153 -1.28 15.10 3.49
CA ILE A 153 -2.63 15.20 4.05
C ILE A 153 -2.72 16.30 5.11
N PRO A 154 -1.84 16.35 6.15
CA PRO A 154 -1.85 17.45 7.10
C PRO A 154 -1.57 18.81 6.45
N PHE A 155 -0.66 18.85 5.47
CA PHE A 155 -0.37 20.08 4.73
C PHE A 155 -1.57 20.59 3.92
N GLY A 156 -2.34 19.69 3.31
CA GLY A 156 -3.59 20.00 2.63
C GLY A 156 -4.68 20.50 3.59
N ALA A 157 -4.81 19.85 4.75
CA ALA A 157 -5.74 20.26 5.80
C ALA A 157 -5.46 21.71 6.28
N ASP A 158 -4.19 22.07 6.44
CA ASP A 158 -3.78 23.43 6.86
C ASP A 158 -4.28 24.51 5.89
N GLN A 159 -4.46 24.19 4.60
CA GLN A 159 -4.95 25.15 3.60
C GLN A 159 -6.42 25.49 3.77
N VAL A 160 -7.21 24.58 4.36
CA VAL A 160 -8.66 24.72 4.50
C VAL A 160 -9.13 24.86 5.95
N GLN A 161 -8.22 24.77 6.93
CA GLN A 161 -8.53 24.77 8.37
C GLN A 161 -9.42 25.95 8.83
N ASN A 162 -9.24 27.13 8.23
CA ASN A 162 -9.99 28.33 8.61
C ASN A 162 -11.29 28.55 7.79
N ASN A 163 -11.66 27.60 6.93
CA ASN A 163 -12.86 27.70 6.11
C ASN A 163 -14.07 27.08 6.83
N SER A 164 -15.27 27.27 6.26
CA SER A 164 -16.47 26.58 6.72
C SER A 164 -16.29 25.05 6.68
N PRO A 165 -16.95 24.29 7.58
CA PRO A 165 -16.86 22.83 7.61
C PRO A 165 -17.28 22.18 6.28
N VAL A 166 -18.18 22.83 5.54
CA VAL A 166 -18.60 22.43 4.19
C VAL A 166 -17.42 22.45 3.21
N ASN A 167 -16.59 23.49 3.24
CA ASN A 167 -15.43 23.62 2.37
C ASN A 167 -14.33 22.62 2.72
N ILE A 168 -14.14 22.33 4.01
CA ILE A 168 -13.20 21.29 4.48
C ILE A 168 -13.63 19.93 3.95
N ARG A 169 -14.90 19.55 4.12
CA ARG A 169 -15.45 18.28 3.60
C ARG A 169 -15.33 18.20 2.08
N SER A 170 -15.64 19.29 1.37
CA SER A 170 -15.50 19.34 -0.08
C SER A 170 -14.05 19.11 -0.53
N PHE A 171 -13.07 19.71 0.15
CA PHE A 171 -11.65 19.49 -0.16
C PHE A 171 -11.27 18.01 -0.01
N PHE A 172 -11.65 17.36 1.10
CA PHE A 172 -11.33 15.94 1.30
C PHE A 172 -12.06 15.01 0.33
N ASN A 173 -13.27 15.35 -0.12
CA ASN A 173 -13.95 14.61 -1.18
C ASN A 173 -13.18 14.69 -2.51
N TRP A 174 -12.70 15.88 -2.88
CA TRP A 174 -11.86 16.06 -4.06
C TRP A 174 -10.49 15.39 -3.91
N PHE A 175 -9.92 15.41 -2.71
CA PHE A 175 -8.68 14.71 -2.38
C PHE A 175 -8.84 13.20 -2.57
N TYR A 176 -9.93 12.63 -2.06
CA TYR A 176 -10.26 11.23 -2.29
C TYR A 176 -10.48 10.90 -3.77
N LEU A 177 -11.13 11.78 -4.52
CA LEU A 177 -11.25 11.60 -5.97
C LEU A 177 -9.89 11.62 -6.67
N ALA A 178 -9.00 12.55 -6.31
CA ALA A 178 -7.65 12.65 -6.86
C ALA A 178 -6.82 11.38 -6.60
N LEU A 179 -6.93 10.80 -5.39
CA LEU A 179 -6.31 9.52 -5.04
C LEU A 179 -6.69 8.41 -6.02
N ASN A 180 -8.00 8.24 -6.24
CA ASN A 180 -8.52 7.15 -7.05
C ASN A 180 -8.28 7.37 -8.55
N ILE A 181 -8.37 8.62 -9.04
CA ILE A 181 -7.99 8.95 -10.42
C ILE A 181 -6.52 8.59 -10.67
N GLY A 182 -5.64 8.94 -9.73
CA GLY A 182 -4.23 8.60 -9.85
C GLY A 182 -3.98 7.09 -9.85
N ALA A 183 -4.66 6.34 -8.98
CA ALA A 183 -4.61 4.89 -8.98
C ALA A 183 -5.09 4.28 -10.31
N PHE A 184 -6.22 4.75 -10.83
CA PHE A 184 -6.79 4.28 -12.10
C PHE A 184 -5.84 4.52 -13.27
N ILE A 185 -5.23 5.71 -13.37
CA ILE A 185 -4.28 6.02 -14.44
C ILE A 185 -2.98 5.22 -14.27
N GLY A 186 -2.46 5.09 -13.04
CA GLY A 186 -1.26 4.32 -12.74
C GLY A 186 -1.41 2.85 -13.11
N LEU A 187 -2.45 2.19 -12.56
CA LEU A 187 -2.76 0.77 -12.78
C LEU A 187 -3.37 0.47 -14.16
N GLY A 188 -3.97 1.45 -14.84
CA GLY A 188 -4.55 1.27 -16.17
C GLY A 188 -3.56 1.59 -17.29
N VAL A 189 -3.09 2.83 -17.34
CA VAL A 189 -2.30 3.32 -18.47
C VAL A 189 -0.83 2.97 -18.33
N LEU A 190 -0.20 3.27 -17.20
CA LEU A 190 1.26 3.13 -17.07
C LEU A 190 1.69 1.67 -16.99
N THR A 191 0.99 0.83 -16.23
CA THR A 191 1.26 -0.62 -16.17
C THR A 191 1.08 -1.30 -17.53
N PHE A 192 0.11 -0.85 -18.33
CA PHE A 192 -0.07 -1.31 -19.70
C PHE A 192 1.13 -0.93 -20.59
N ILE A 193 1.61 0.31 -20.48
CA ILE A 193 2.83 0.75 -21.18
C ILE A 193 4.04 -0.09 -20.76
N GLN A 194 4.19 -0.34 -19.46
CA GLN A 194 5.29 -1.15 -18.93
C GLN A 194 5.28 -2.59 -19.48
N GLN A 195 4.12 -3.24 -19.43
CA GLN A 195 3.98 -4.67 -19.77
C GLN A 195 4.05 -4.95 -21.29
N TYR A 196 3.63 -4.00 -22.14
CA TYR A 196 3.56 -4.22 -23.60
C TYR A 196 4.53 -3.40 -24.45
N PHE A 197 4.96 -2.24 -23.97
CA PHE A 197 5.92 -1.42 -24.71
C PHE A 197 7.31 -1.55 -24.11
N SER A 198 7.50 -0.99 -22.92
CA SER A 198 8.74 -1.13 -22.16
C SER A 198 8.59 -0.60 -20.74
N PHE A 199 9.18 -1.31 -19.78
CA PHE A 199 9.39 -0.82 -18.43
C PHE A 199 10.15 0.51 -18.40
N PHE A 200 11.09 0.75 -19.33
CA PHE A 200 11.77 2.04 -19.46
C PHE A 200 10.78 3.19 -19.71
N TYR A 201 9.92 3.06 -20.73
CA TYR A 201 8.94 4.10 -21.06
C TYR A 201 7.92 4.30 -19.95
N GLY A 202 7.50 3.20 -19.32
CA GLY A 202 6.59 3.26 -18.18
C GLY A 202 7.17 4.00 -16.97
N PHE A 203 8.41 3.68 -16.57
CA PHE A 203 9.08 4.39 -15.47
C PHE A 203 9.49 5.82 -15.85
N ALA A 204 9.79 6.11 -17.12
CA ALA A 204 10.04 7.47 -17.59
C ALA A 204 8.77 8.33 -17.49
N ALA A 205 7.62 7.77 -17.88
CA ALA A 205 6.33 8.42 -17.73
C ALA A 205 5.99 8.66 -16.25
N ALA A 206 6.20 7.65 -15.38
CA ALA A 206 6.02 7.78 -13.93
C ALA A 206 6.90 8.89 -13.34
N LEU A 207 8.20 8.92 -13.68
CA LEU A 207 9.14 9.96 -13.26
C LEU A 207 8.69 11.35 -13.76
N GLY A 208 8.22 11.45 -15.01
CA GLY A 208 7.68 12.68 -15.57
C GLY A 208 6.45 13.18 -14.81
N THR A 209 5.52 12.29 -14.44
CA THR A 209 4.35 12.66 -13.63
C THR A 209 4.76 13.12 -12.23
N LEU A 210 5.74 12.46 -11.60
CA LEU A 210 6.25 12.85 -10.29
C LEU A 210 6.96 14.22 -10.35
N ALA A 211 7.77 14.45 -11.38
CA ALA A 211 8.42 15.73 -11.63
C ALA A 211 7.40 16.85 -11.89
N LEU A 212 6.33 16.58 -12.63
CA LEU A 212 5.23 17.52 -12.82
C LEU A 212 4.57 17.87 -11.48
N GLY A 213 4.28 16.87 -10.64
CA GLY A 213 3.77 17.08 -9.29
C GLY A 213 4.70 17.97 -8.47
N PHE A 214 6.01 17.69 -8.48
CA PHE A 214 7.00 18.52 -7.80
C PHE A 214 7.03 19.97 -8.30
N LEU A 215 6.98 20.19 -9.63
CA LEU A 215 6.94 21.53 -10.22
C LEU A 215 5.67 22.29 -9.83
N VAL A 216 4.50 21.63 -9.86
CA VAL A 216 3.23 22.21 -9.39
C VAL A 216 3.32 22.56 -7.91
N PHE A 217 3.91 21.69 -7.09
CA PHE A 217 4.11 21.95 -5.67
C PHE A 217 4.98 23.19 -5.44
N VAL A 218 6.14 23.28 -6.09
CA VAL A 218 7.05 24.43 -5.95
C VAL A 218 6.41 25.72 -6.49
N ALA A 219 5.74 25.67 -7.64
CA ALA A 219 5.05 26.83 -8.22
C ALA A 219 3.93 27.36 -7.29
N GLY A 220 3.27 26.47 -6.54
CA GLY A 220 2.26 26.84 -5.55
C GLY A 220 2.81 27.51 -4.28
N ARG A 221 4.14 27.63 -4.10
CA ARG A 221 4.77 28.13 -2.86
C ARG A 221 4.18 29.44 -2.35
N CYS A 222 3.95 30.40 -3.24
CA CYS A 222 3.44 31.74 -2.91
C CYS A 222 1.97 31.73 -2.46
N CYS A 223 1.27 30.61 -2.65
CA CYS A 223 -0.14 30.44 -2.33
C CYS A 223 -0.38 29.61 -1.07
N TYR A 224 0.63 28.87 -0.59
CA TYR A 224 0.46 27.99 0.56
C TYR A 224 0.53 28.72 1.88
N LYS A 225 -0.39 28.36 2.79
CA LYS A 225 -0.26 28.61 4.22
C LYS A 225 0.72 27.60 4.79
N VAL A 226 1.87 28.07 5.26
CA VAL A 226 2.90 27.22 5.88
C VAL A 226 2.93 27.51 7.37
N SER A 227 2.53 26.50 8.15
CA SER A 227 2.58 26.53 9.61
C SER A 227 3.99 26.14 10.11
N PRO A 228 4.47 26.74 11.21
CA PRO A 228 5.70 26.29 11.86
C PRO A 228 5.54 24.89 12.47
N PRO A 229 6.64 24.17 12.77
CA PRO A 229 6.59 22.88 13.48
C PRO A 229 5.99 23.06 14.88
N ASN A 230 4.97 22.26 15.22
CA ASN A 230 4.24 22.35 16.50
C ASN A 230 4.62 21.24 17.50
N GLY A 231 5.76 20.56 17.29
CA GLY A 231 6.20 19.43 18.10
C GLY A 231 5.43 18.14 17.78
N SER A 232 5.90 17.01 18.30
CA SER A 232 5.30 15.70 18.00
C SER A 232 4.55 15.11 19.19
N VAL A 233 3.35 14.62 18.91
CA VAL A 233 2.55 13.82 19.85
C VAL A 233 3.30 12.57 20.33
N LEU A 234 4.14 11.97 19.48
CA LEU A 234 4.95 10.81 19.84
C LEU A 234 5.97 11.13 20.94
N ILE A 235 6.55 12.33 20.93
CA ILE A 235 7.46 12.78 21.98
C ILE A 235 6.68 12.94 23.29
N ASN A 236 5.47 13.51 23.25
CA ASN A 236 4.61 13.65 24.42
C ASN A 236 4.24 12.28 25.01
N ILE A 237 3.91 11.29 24.18
CA ILE A 237 3.63 9.91 24.61
C ILE A 237 4.83 9.32 25.36
N TYR A 238 6.03 9.41 24.78
CA TYR A 238 7.25 8.92 25.41
C TYR A 238 7.51 9.60 26.77
N GLN A 239 7.37 10.92 26.84
CA GLN A 239 7.56 11.68 28.07
C GLN A 239 6.54 11.31 29.15
N ILE A 240 5.27 11.09 28.77
CA ILE A 240 4.19 10.67 29.66
C ILE A 240 4.47 9.27 30.24
N ILE A 241 4.87 8.32 29.39
CA ILE A 241 5.21 6.96 29.83
C ILE A 241 6.40 6.98 30.78
N ASN A 242 7.45 7.71 30.44
CA ASN A 242 8.64 7.82 31.29
C ASN A 242 8.31 8.50 32.63
N ASN A 243 7.53 9.58 32.61
CA ASN A 243 7.09 10.29 33.82
C ASN A 243 6.23 9.38 34.72
N ALA A 244 5.28 8.63 34.14
CA ALA A 244 4.48 7.65 34.86
C ALA A 244 5.35 6.58 35.54
N PHE A 245 6.39 6.10 34.84
CA PHE A 245 7.31 5.10 35.38
C PHE A 245 8.13 5.62 36.56
N VAL A 246 8.70 6.82 36.42
CA VAL A 246 9.46 7.50 37.48
C VAL A 246 8.58 7.77 38.71
N ASN A 247 7.37 8.29 38.50
CA ASN A 247 6.46 8.60 39.60
C ASN A 247 5.93 7.36 40.31
N ARG A 248 5.63 6.29 39.56
CA ARG A 248 5.23 5.00 40.16
C ARG A 248 6.36 4.43 41.03
N ARG A 249 7.62 4.53 40.60
CA ARG A 249 8.79 4.14 41.40
C ARG A 249 8.89 4.95 42.69
N LYS A 250 8.70 6.27 42.63
CA LYS A 250 8.70 7.15 43.81
C LYS A 250 7.55 6.82 44.79
N CYS A 251 6.34 6.58 44.30
CA CYS A 251 5.21 6.16 45.13
C CYS A 251 5.45 4.80 45.80
N LYS A 252 6.02 3.82 45.07
CA LYS A 252 6.36 2.51 45.63
C LYS A 252 7.43 2.63 46.72
N GLN A 253 8.45 3.47 46.52
CA GLN A 253 9.49 3.74 47.51
C GLN A 253 8.90 4.37 48.78
N LYS A 254 8.05 5.41 48.65
CA LYS A 254 7.34 6.03 49.78
C LYS A 254 6.48 5.04 50.55
N ARG A 255 5.76 4.15 49.87
CA ARG A 255 4.93 3.11 50.51
C ARG A 255 5.77 2.11 51.32
N ILE A 256 6.98 1.80 50.87
CA ILE A 256 7.94 0.95 51.61
C ILE A 256 8.45 1.68 52.87
N THR A 257 8.62 3.01 52.82
CA THR A 257 9.09 3.79 53.99
C THR A 257 7.97 4.14 54.99
N PHE A 258 6.72 4.27 54.52
CA PHE A 258 5.56 4.69 55.34
C PHE A 258 4.70 3.56 55.90
N ASN A 259 5.06 2.29 55.65
CA ASN A 259 4.38 1.10 56.19
C ASN A 259 4.44 0.96 57.73
N SER A 260 4.85 2.01 58.46
CA SER A 260 5.00 1.99 59.91
C SER A 260 3.80 2.56 60.68
N TYR A 261 2.89 3.38 60.12
CA TYR A 261 1.94 4.09 61.02
C TYR A 261 0.47 4.33 60.65
N ASN A 262 -0.06 4.09 59.45
CA ASN A 262 -1.54 4.14 59.25
C ASN A 262 -1.99 3.39 57.99
N SER A 263 -2.57 2.20 58.16
CA SER A 263 -2.91 1.28 57.06
C SER A 263 -4.35 1.36 56.55
N GLN A 264 -5.27 2.06 57.23
CA GLN A 264 -6.71 1.93 56.96
C GLN A 264 -7.32 3.05 56.10
N LEU A 265 -6.85 4.30 56.17
CA LEU A 265 -7.39 5.39 55.32
C LEU A 265 -6.88 5.34 53.87
N ASP A 266 -5.60 4.99 53.65
CA ASP A 266 -4.99 4.92 52.32
C ASP A 266 -5.56 3.78 51.45
N GLN A 267 -6.15 2.75 52.06
CA GLN A 267 -6.77 1.63 51.33
C GLN A 267 -8.17 1.96 50.77
N ILE A 268 -8.88 2.91 51.38
CA ILE A 268 -10.24 3.29 50.96
C ILE A 268 -10.19 4.18 49.72
N GLU A 269 -9.22 5.10 49.63
CA GLU A 269 -9.06 6.02 48.50
C GLU A 269 -8.44 5.35 47.26
N ASP A 270 -7.59 4.32 47.45
CA ASP A 270 -6.98 3.54 46.35
C ASP A 270 -7.98 2.57 45.68
N ASN A 271 -9.00 2.10 46.39
CA ASN A 271 -9.98 1.14 45.86
C ASN A 271 -11.12 1.81 45.07
N LEU A 272 -11.39 3.10 45.30
CA LEU A 272 -12.51 3.82 44.65
C LEU A 272 -12.22 4.17 43.18
N HIS A 273 -10.95 4.29 42.80
CA HIS A 273 -10.53 4.54 41.42
C HIS A 273 -9.47 3.51 41.02
N LYS A 274 -9.81 2.59 40.11
CA LYS A 274 -8.86 1.64 39.51
C LYS A 274 -7.79 2.44 38.71
N LYS A 275 -6.73 2.89 39.39
CA LYS A 275 -5.67 3.75 38.82
C LYS A 275 -4.92 2.96 37.75
N SER A 276 -4.97 3.42 36.51
CA SER A 276 -4.16 2.88 35.42
C SER A 276 -2.71 3.34 35.59
N PHE A 277 -1.75 2.58 35.06
CA PHE A 277 -0.32 2.92 35.11
C PHE A 277 -0.01 4.35 34.63
N LEU A 278 -0.71 4.82 33.59
CA LEU A 278 -0.48 6.15 33.05
C LEU A 278 -1.05 7.27 33.94
N ASP A 279 -1.96 6.99 34.87
CA ASP A 279 -2.50 8.02 35.77
C ASP A 279 -1.42 8.66 36.66
N TYR A 280 -0.32 7.97 36.94
CA TYR A 280 0.82 8.51 37.70
C TYR A 280 1.52 9.69 37.02
N SER A 281 1.22 9.96 35.74
CA SER A 281 1.72 11.12 35.01
C SER A 281 0.80 12.35 35.06
N LYS A 282 -0.42 12.21 35.60
CA LYS A 282 -1.37 13.32 35.75
C LYS A 282 -0.97 14.26 36.88
N VAL A 283 -1.22 15.56 36.71
CA VAL A 283 -0.98 16.58 37.76
C VAL A 283 -1.68 16.22 39.07
N ARG A 284 -2.92 15.70 39.02
CA ARG A 284 -3.69 15.28 40.20
C ARG A 284 -3.01 14.19 41.03
N TYR A 285 -2.11 13.40 40.44
CA TYR A 285 -1.36 12.33 41.10
C TYR A 285 0.14 12.65 41.24
N GLY A 286 0.54 13.93 41.14
CA GLY A 286 1.93 14.38 41.28
C GLY A 286 2.77 14.25 40.00
N GLY A 287 2.13 14.06 38.85
CA GLY A 287 2.74 14.10 37.53
C GLY A 287 2.82 15.50 36.92
N ARG A 288 3.34 15.57 35.69
CA ARG A 288 3.58 16.84 34.97
C ARG A 288 2.54 17.18 33.91
N PHE A 289 1.66 16.24 33.57
CA PHE A 289 0.79 16.34 32.40
C PHE A 289 -0.68 16.53 32.78
N HIS A 290 -1.40 17.32 32.00
CA HIS A 290 -2.85 17.49 32.16
C HIS A 290 -3.61 16.18 31.91
N ASP A 291 -4.75 16.05 32.59
CA ASP A 291 -5.57 14.84 32.57
C ASP A 291 -6.06 14.44 31.16
N SER A 292 -6.37 15.43 30.32
CA SER A 292 -6.79 15.23 28.92
C SER A 292 -5.72 14.50 28.12
N LEU A 293 -4.50 15.05 28.09
CA LEU A 293 -3.39 14.48 27.33
C LEU A 293 -3.07 13.04 27.76
N VAL A 294 -3.11 12.74 29.06
CA VAL A 294 -2.87 11.38 29.58
C VAL A 294 -4.00 10.43 29.17
N ASN A 295 -5.25 10.90 29.15
CA ASN A 295 -6.38 10.11 28.69
C ASN A 295 -6.31 9.85 27.17
N ASP A 296 -5.83 10.81 26.38
CA ASP A 296 -5.61 10.65 24.95
C ASP A 296 -4.57 9.57 24.66
N VAL A 297 -3.45 9.56 25.40
CA VAL A 297 -2.43 8.49 25.28
C VAL A 297 -3.00 7.11 25.64
N LYS A 298 -3.88 7.04 26.66
CA LYS A 298 -4.56 5.78 27.02
C LYS A 298 -5.53 5.33 25.93
N ALA A 299 -6.30 6.25 25.36
CA ALA A 299 -7.20 5.96 24.25
C ALA A 299 -6.40 5.44 23.06
N LEU A 300 -5.31 6.11 22.69
CA LEU A 300 -4.40 5.70 21.63
C LEU A 300 -3.84 4.28 21.87
N GLY A 301 -3.48 3.93 23.10
CA GLY A 301 -3.05 2.58 23.46
C GLY A 301 -4.11 1.50 23.16
N LYS A 302 -5.40 1.80 23.38
CA LYS A 302 -6.49 0.90 23.00
C LYS A 302 -6.65 0.79 21.47
N VAL A 303 -6.44 1.89 20.75
CA VAL A 303 -6.47 1.89 19.28
C VAL A 303 -5.33 1.02 18.70
N PHE A 304 -4.14 1.01 19.30
CA PHE A 304 -3.05 0.11 18.87
C PHE A 304 -3.44 -1.38 18.94
N ILE A 305 -4.14 -1.79 20.01
CA ILE A 305 -4.62 -3.18 20.15
C ILE A 305 -5.58 -3.52 19.01
N PHE A 306 -6.46 -2.57 18.64
CA PHE A 306 -7.36 -2.73 17.50
C PHE A 306 -6.60 -2.87 16.18
N PHE A 307 -5.55 -2.06 15.93
CA PHE A 307 -4.73 -2.20 14.71
C PHE A 307 -3.98 -3.54 14.64
N ILE A 308 -3.51 -4.08 15.77
CA ILE A 308 -2.89 -5.42 15.83
C ILE A 308 -3.90 -6.48 15.39
N ALA A 309 -5.16 -6.38 15.83
CA ALA A 309 -6.21 -7.29 15.41
C ALA A 309 -6.55 -7.21 13.91
N LEU A 310 -6.20 -6.11 13.22
CA LEU A 310 -6.38 -5.97 11.77
C LEU A 310 -5.21 -6.52 10.94
N ILE A 311 -4.11 -6.96 11.56
CA ILE A 311 -2.95 -7.50 10.81
C ILE A 311 -3.35 -8.67 9.90
N PRO A 312 -4.10 -9.70 10.35
CA PRO A 312 -4.48 -10.81 9.48
C PRO A 312 -5.33 -10.37 8.29
N TYR A 313 -6.20 -9.37 8.47
CA TYR A 313 -6.98 -8.80 7.38
C TYR A 313 -6.07 -8.18 6.31
N TRP A 314 -5.11 -7.35 6.72
CA TRP A 314 -4.17 -6.73 5.77
C TRP A 314 -3.27 -7.75 5.07
N MET A 315 -2.89 -8.83 5.76
CA MET A 315 -2.13 -9.93 5.13
C MET A 315 -2.89 -10.56 3.96
N VAL A 316 -4.21 -10.75 4.10
CA VAL A 316 -5.08 -11.26 3.03
C VAL A 316 -5.28 -10.22 1.94
N TYR A 317 -5.56 -8.97 2.31
CA TYR A 317 -5.77 -7.89 1.36
C TYR A 317 -4.57 -7.69 0.43
N PHE A 318 -3.34 -7.69 0.97
CA PHE A 318 -2.15 -7.47 0.16
C PHE A 318 -1.76 -8.65 -0.75
N GLN A 319 -2.48 -9.78 -0.71
CA GLN A 319 -2.29 -10.87 -1.70
C GLN A 319 -2.68 -10.44 -3.12
N MET A 320 -3.54 -9.43 -3.23
CA MET A 320 -3.97 -8.82 -4.49
C MET A 320 -2.79 -8.34 -5.36
N GLU A 321 -1.75 -7.79 -4.72
CA GLU A 321 -0.58 -7.20 -5.38
C GLU A 321 0.56 -8.20 -5.62
N THR A 322 0.46 -9.43 -5.08
CA THR A 322 1.53 -10.44 -5.15
C THR A 322 1.03 -11.75 -5.72
N THR A 323 0.49 -12.64 -4.89
CA THR A 323 0.12 -13.99 -5.29
C THR A 323 -0.96 -14.00 -6.38
N PHE A 324 -1.91 -13.06 -6.34
CA PHE A 324 -2.94 -12.97 -7.38
C PHE A 324 -2.34 -12.53 -8.72
N LEU A 325 -1.36 -11.63 -8.69
CA LEU A 325 -0.62 -11.20 -9.87
C LEU A 325 0.22 -12.35 -10.44
N VAL A 326 0.96 -13.08 -9.60
CA VAL A 326 1.74 -14.26 -10.02
C VAL A 326 0.83 -15.34 -10.61
N GLN A 327 -0.32 -15.60 -9.98
CA GLN A 327 -1.34 -16.50 -10.53
C GLN A 327 -1.80 -16.04 -11.92
N GLY A 328 -2.08 -14.75 -12.08
CA GLY A 328 -2.51 -14.16 -13.36
C GLY A 328 -1.46 -14.21 -14.47
N LEU A 329 -0.17 -14.10 -14.13
CA LEU A 329 0.94 -14.28 -15.08
C LEU A 329 1.01 -15.69 -15.68
N HIS A 330 0.50 -16.69 -14.96
CA HIS A 330 0.40 -18.08 -15.43
C HIS A 330 -0.95 -18.42 -16.07
N MET A 331 -1.77 -17.42 -16.38
CA MET A 331 -3.04 -17.53 -17.07
C MET A 331 -3.00 -16.80 -18.42
N ARG A 332 -3.93 -17.11 -19.30
CA ARG A 332 -4.00 -16.54 -20.65
C ARG A 332 -4.44 -15.07 -20.59
N LEU A 333 -3.58 -14.18 -21.09
CA LEU A 333 -3.80 -12.73 -21.13
C LEU A 333 -4.58 -12.24 -22.36
N SER A 334 -4.75 -13.09 -23.38
CA SER A 334 -5.53 -12.77 -24.58
C SER A 334 -7.03 -12.77 -24.30
N MET A 335 -7.72 -11.72 -24.77
CA MET A 335 -9.18 -11.56 -24.68
C MET A 335 -9.99 -12.61 -25.45
N GLN A 336 -9.41 -13.22 -26.48
CA GLN A 336 -10.09 -14.20 -27.32
C GLN A 336 -9.46 -15.59 -27.14
N ASN A 337 -10.29 -16.63 -27.24
CA ASN A 337 -9.83 -18.01 -27.22
C ASN A 337 -8.80 -18.20 -28.34
N GLY A 338 -7.60 -18.65 -27.97
CA GLY A 338 -6.60 -19.04 -28.96
C GLY A 338 -7.20 -20.15 -29.84
N THR A 339 -7.06 -20.04 -31.15
CA THR A 339 -7.35 -21.18 -32.03
C THR A 339 -6.24 -22.21 -31.78
N ALA A 340 -6.56 -23.27 -31.03
CA ALA A 340 -5.61 -24.35 -30.79
C ALA A 340 -5.20 -24.99 -32.14
N LYS A 341 -3.94 -24.80 -32.55
CA LYS A 341 -3.37 -25.59 -33.64
C LYS A 341 -2.90 -26.91 -33.03
N VAL A 342 -3.55 -28.00 -33.40
CA VAL A 342 -3.09 -29.34 -33.03
C VAL A 342 -1.78 -29.58 -33.78
N LEU A 343 -0.63 -29.46 -33.10
CA LEU A 343 0.63 -29.99 -33.62
C LEU A 343 0.68 -31.47 -33.22
N GLN A 344 0.25 -32.35 -34.14
CA GLN A 344 0.50 -33.78 -33.99
C GLN A 344 2.01 -34.02 -34.07
N ASN A 345 2.64 -34.35 -32.94
CA ASN A 345 3.98 -34.91 -32.94
C ASN A 345 3.85 -36.43 -32.78
N HIS A 346 4.60 -37.22 -33.56
CA HIS A 346 4.40 -38.66 -33.72
C HIS A 346 4.46 -39.52 -32.43
N ASN A 347 4.82 -38.94 -31.28
CA ASN A 347 4.90 -39.63 -29.98
C ASN A 347 4.01 -39.03 -28.88
N TYR A 348 3.27 -37.92 -29.13
CA TYR A 348 2.35 -37.30 -28.16
C TYR A 348 1.40 -36.31 -28.85
N ASN A 349 0.11 -36.36 -28.50
CA ASN A 349 -0.90 -35.42 -29.00
C ASN A 349 -1.02 -34.20 -28.07
N CYS A 350 -0.02 -33.31 -28.09
CA CYS A 350 -0.11 -32.03 -27.39
C CYS A 350 -0.62 -30.93 -28.33
N THR A 351 -1.75 -30.31 -27.99
CA THR A 351 -2.26 -29.14 -28.71
C THR A 351 -1.49 -27.89 -28.30
N LYS A 352 -0.64 -27.36 -29.19
CA LYS A 352 -0.01 -26.05 -28.99
C LYS A 352 -0.90 -24.97 -29.59
N ALA A 353 -1.59 -24.21 -28.76
CA ALA A 353 -2.27 -23.01 -29.25
C ALA A 353 -1.23 -21.95 -29.63
N SER A 354 -1.11 -21.67 -30.94
CA SER A 354 -0.28 -20.57 -31.43
C SER A 354 -0.97 -19.24 -31.12
N GLU A 355 -0.18 -18.29 -30.59
CA GLU A 355 -0.60 -16.93 -30.27
C GLU A 355 -1.20 -16.25 -31.50
N VAL A 356 -2.45 -15.78 -31.40
CA VAL A 356 -3.05 -14.87 -32.38
C VAL A 356 -2.97 -13.47 -31.78
N ASN A 357 -2.63 -12.47 -32.60
CA ASN A 357 -2.45 -11.06 -32.23
C ASN A 357 -3.78 -10.41 -31.77
N TYR A 358 -4.26 -10.80 -30.60
CA TYR A 358 -5.41 -10.20 -29.94
C TYR A 358 -4.96 -9.14 -28.92
N PRO A 359 -5.83 -8.19 -28.56
CA PRO A 359 -5.55 -7.27 -27.46
C PRO A 359 -5.27 -8.06 -26.19
N LYS A 360 -4.08 -7.88 -25.64
CA LYS A 360 -3.62 -8.50 -24.40
C LYS A 360 -4.03 -7.61 -23.22
N VAL A 361 -4.43 -8.23 -22.11
CA VAL A 361 -4.80 -7.55 -20.86
C VAL A 361 -3.63 -7.54 -19.90
N ALA A 362 -3.25 -6.36 -19.40
CA ALA A 362 -2.20 -6.26 -18.39
C ALA A 362 -2.66 -6.90 -17.09
N VAL A 363 -1.80 -7.65 -16.41
CA VAL A 363 -2.20 -8.42 -15.21
C VAL A 363 -2.68 -7.49 -14.10
N ALA A 364 -2.00 -6.35 -13.94
CA ALA A 364 -2.35 -5.30 -12.98
C ALA A 364 -3.76 -4.71 -13.18
N TRP A 365 -4.39 -4.89 -14.35
CA TRP A 365 -5.75 -4.40 -14.59
C TRP A 365 -6.80 -5.11 -13.76
N LEU A 366 -6.55 -6.33 -13.30
CA LEU A 366 -7.48 -6.99 -12.38
C LEU A 366 -7.60 -6.23 -11.05
N SER A 367 -6.54 -5.55 -10.61
CA SER A 367 -6.59 -4.65 -9.46
C SER A 367 -7.48 -3.43 -9.70
N LEU A 368 -7.81 -3.08 -10.96
CA LEU A 368 -8.82 -2.04 -11.24
C LEU A 368 -10.24 -2.50 -10.90
N CYS A 369 -10.52 -3.81 -10.88
CA CYS A 369 -11.83 -4.32 -10.47
C CYS A 369 -12.15 -3.90 -9.03
N ASP A 370 -11.16 -3.95 -8.15
CA ASP A 370 -11.24 -3.46 -6.77
C ASP A 370 -11.60 -1.97 -6.72
N VAL A 371 -10.82 -1.13 -7.43
CA VAL A 371 -11.06 0.32 -7.51
C VAL A 371 -12.46 0.65 -8.05
N LEU A 372 -12.88 -0.01 -9.12
CA LEU A 372 -14.21 0.19 -9.72
C LEU A 372 -15.34 -0.22 -8.79
N LEU A 373 -15.16 -1.30 -8.03
CA LEU A 373 -16.15 -1.74 -7.04
C LEU A 373 -16.22 -0.79 -5.86
N ILE A 374 -15.11 -0.21 -5.41
CA ILE A 374 -15.14 0.84 -4.38
C ILE A 374 -15.97 2.04 -4.87
N PHE A 375 -15.76 2.48 -6.12
CA PHE A 375 -16.56 3.56 -6.72
C PHE A 375 -18.05 3.25 -6.83
N LEU A 376 -18.41 1.99 -7.03
CA LEU A 376 -19.81 1.56 -7.16
C LEU A 376 -20.48 1.34 -5.80
N ILE A 377 -19.80 0.61 -4.91
CA ILE A 377 -20.34 0.16 -3.62
C ILE A 377 -20.35 1.30 -2.62
N LEU A 378 -19.36 2.19 -2.59
CA LEU A 378 -19.31 3.27 -1.59
C LEU A 378 -20.54 4.19 -1.68
N PRO A 379 -20.93 4.75 -2.85
CA PRO A 379 -22.17 5.54 -2.96
C PRO A 379 -23.43 4.71 -2.67
N LEU A 380 -23.45 3.43 -3.07
CA LEU A 380 -24.57 2.53 -2.79
C LEU A 380 -24.76 2.33 -1.28
N MET A 381 -23.66 2.12 -0.55
CA MET A 381 -23.67 1.96 0.89
C MET A 381 -24.20 3.22 1.58
N GLU A 382 -23.70 4.40 1.18
CA GLU A 382 -24.06 5.67 1.83
C GLU A 382 -25.46 6.18 1.48
N LYS A 383 -25.89 6.04 0.23
CA LYS A 383 -27.16 6.62 -0.24
C LYS A 383 -28.35 5.67 -0.16
N VAL A 384 -28.10 4.36 -0.20
CA VAL A 384 -29.18 3.37 -0.30
C VAL A 384 -29.16 2.47 0.94
N ILE A 385 -28.06 1.78 1.20
CA ILE A 385 -28.04 0.69 2.20
C ILE A 385 -28.12 1.23 3.63
N TYR A 386 -27.30 2.22 4.02
CA TYR A 386 -27.38 2.77 5.38
C TYR A 386 -28.71 3.46 5.67
N PRO A 387 -29.24 4.35 4.80
CA PRO A 387 -30.55 4.96 5.02
C PRO A 387 -31.68 3.93 5.09
N TRP A 388 -31.59 2.85 4.30
CA TRP A 388 -32.55 1.75 4.36
C TRP A 388 -32.51 1.03 5.72
N PHE A 389 -31.32 0.65 6.21
CA PHE A 389 -31.18 0.04 7.54
C PHE A 389 -31.67 0.96 8.66
N ASP A 390 -31.36 2.25 8.57
CA ASP A 390 -31.84 3.26 9.51
C ASP A 390 -33.38 3.39 9.46
N SER A 391 -33.99 3.27 8.27
CA SER A 391 -35.45 3.28 8.11
C SER A 391 -36.14 2.05 8.70
N VAL A 392 -35.44 0.91 8.78
CA VAL A 392 -35.92 -0.33 9.41
C VAL A 392 -35.63 -0.33 10.93
N GLY A 393 -34.99 0.72 11.46
CA GLY A 393 -34.65 0.85 12.88
C GLY A 393 -33.43 0.01 13.31
N TYR A 394 -32.64 -0.48 12.36
CA TYR A 394 -31.44 -1.26 12.62
C TYR A 394 -30.19 -0.44 12.31
N SER A 395 -29.37 -0.15 13.32
CA SER A 395 -28.09 0.54 13.09
C SER A 395 -26.99 -0.48 12.83
N PHE A 396 -26.44 -0.47 11.62
CA PHE A 396 -25.36 -1.38 11.24
C PHE A 396 -24.08 -0.98 11.98
N SER A 397 -23.75 -1.71 13.05
CA SER A 397 -22.68 -1.35 13.98
C SER A 397 -21.30 -1.49 13.34
N LEU A 398 -20.33 -0.73 13.84
CA LEU A 398 -18.98 -0.71 13.27
C LEU A 398 -18.32 -2.10 13.27
N THR A 399 -18.44 -2.83 14.37
CA THR A 399 -17.91 -4.19 14.49
C THR A 399 -18.53 -5.11 13.44
N GLN A 400 -19.85 -5.03 13.23
CA GLN A 400 -20.53 -5.82 12.20
C GLN A 400 -20.02 -5.50 10.80
N ARG A 401 -19.78 -4.22 10.47
CA ARG A 401 -19.21 -3.84 9.16
C ARG A 401 -17.84 -4.48 8.95
N ILE A 402 -16.97 -4.34 9.94
CA ILE A 402 -15.62 -4.91 9.89
C ILE A 402 -15.68 -6.44 9.75
N THR A 403 -16.53 -7.11 10.53
CA THR A 403 -16.72 -8.57 10.44
C THR A 403 -17.25 -8.98 9.07
N THR A 404 -18.22 -8.27 8.50
CA THR A 404 -18.71 -8.53 7.14
C THR A 404 -17.57 -8.39 6.11
N GLY A 405 -16.75 -7.35 6.22
CA GLY A 405 -15.57 -7.19 5.37
C GLY A 405 -14.61 -8.37 5.51
N MET A 406 -14.29 -8.81 6.72
CA MET A 406 -13.42 -9.97 6.96
C MET A 406 -13.98 -11.27 6.36
N ILE A 407 -15.30 -11.48 6.37
CA ILE A 407 -15.94 -12.63 5.71
C ILE A 407 -15.67 -12.59 4.20
N PHE A 408 -15.84 -11.44 3.55
CA PHE A 408 -15.54 -11.29 2.13
C PHE A 408 -14.06 -11.49 1.80
N ALA A 409 -13.14 -11.09 2.69
CA ALA A 409 -11.71 -11.38 2.52
C ALA A 409 -11.42 -12.89 2.54
N VAL A 410 -12.09 -13.65 3.41
CA VAL A 410 -11.99 -15.12 3.42
C VAL A 410 -12.53 -15.71 2.12
N LEU A 411 -13.70 -15.25 1.66
CA LEU A 411 -14.28 -15.68 0.38
C LEU A 411 -13.35 -15.40 -0.81
N ALA A 412 -12.62 -14.28 -0.79
CA ALA A 412 -11.63 -13.97 -1.82
C ALA A 412 -10.51 -15.00 -1.87
N MET A 413 -9.97 -15.42 -0.71
CA MET A 413 -8.92 -16.43 -0.65
C MET A 413 -9.42 -17.81 -1.06
N VAL A 414 -10.66 -18.16 -0.70
CA VAL A 414 -11.30 -19.40 -1.17
C VAL A 414 -11.45 -19.39 -2.69
N ALA A 415 -11.94 -18.29 -3.26
CA ALA A 415 -12.06 -18.12 -4.71
C ALA A 415 -10.70 -18.26 -5.40
N ALA A 416 -9.65 -17.62 -4.87
CA ALA A 416 -8.29 -17.73 -5.41
C ALA A 416 -7.74 -19.15 -5.38
N GLY A 417 -7.98 -19.89 -4.30
CA GLY A 417 -7.62 -21.30 -4.19
C GLY A 417 -8.36 -22.18 -5.19
N VAL A 418 -9.67 -21.95 -5.38
CA VAL A 418 -10.48 -22.68 -6.37
C VAL A 418 -9.99 -22.41 -7.80
N VAL A 419 -9.71 -21.15 -8.14
CA VAL A 419 -9.14 -20.79 -9.45
C VAL A 419 -7.79 -21.48 -9.67
N GLU A 420 -6.95 -21.55 -8.63
CA GLU A 420 -5.65 -22.23 -8.72
C GLU A 420 -5.78 -23.74 -8.94
N LEU A 421 -6.73 -24.39 -8.26
CA LEU A 421 -7.02 -25.80 -8.47
C LEU A 421 -7.45 -26.08 -9.92
N PHE A 422 -8.33 -25.25 -10.48
CA PHE A 422 -8.74 -25.39 -11.88
C PHE A 422 -7.59 -25.13 -12.86
N ARG A 423 -6.75 -24.12 -12.59
CA ARG A 423 -5.55 -23.82 -13.39
C ARG A 423 -4.59 -25.01 -13.40
N LEU A 424 -4.30 -25.60 -12.23
CA LEU A 424 -3.44 -26.77 -12.10
C LEU A 424 -4.03 -28.00 -12.82
N GLN A 425 -5.33 -28.27 -12.68
CA GLN A 425 -6.00 -29.36 -13.41
C GLN A 425 -5.86 -29.22 -14.93
N THR A 426 -5.98 -27.98 -15.45
CA THR A 426 -5.83 -27.67 -16.88
C THR A 426 -4.41 -27.94 -17.40
N VAL A 427 -3.40 -27.77 -16.54
CA VAL A 427 -1.99 -28.03 -16.90
C VAL A 427 -1.60 -29.50 -16.72
N TYR A 428 -2.15 -30.20 -15.72
CA TYR A 428 -1.60 -31.47 -15.23
C TYR A 428 -2.41 -32.75 -15.57
N TYR A 429 -3.59 -32.71 -16.21
CA TYR A 429 -4.40 -33.93 -16.30
C TYR A 429 -4.07 -34.87 -17.49
N ASP A 430 -3.53 -36.07 -17.22
CA ASP A 430 -4.09 -37.39 -17.64
C ASP A 430 -3.40 -38.62 -16.97
N PRO A 431 -4.15 -39.54 -16.29
CA PRO A 431 -3.66 -40.83 -15.78
C PRO A 431 -3.58 -42.02 -16.77
N LYS A 432 -4.11 -41.95 -18.00
CA LYS A 432 -4.22 -43.11 -18.91
C LYS A 432 -3.45 -42.96 -20.23
N TYR A 433 -3.23 -41.74 -20.75
CA TYR A 433 -2.69 -41.53 -22.10
C TYR A 433 -1.66 -40.41 -22.30
N GLN A 434 -1.01 -39.87 -21.27
CA GLN A 434 0.07 -38.90 -21.54
C GLN A 434 -0.45 -37.67 -22.37
N CYS A 435 -1.16 -36.76 -21.69
CA CYS A 435 -1.34 -35.31 -21.96
C CYS A 435 -2.76 -34.80 -22.32
N GLN A 436 -3.18 -33.73 -21.64
CA GLN A 436 -3.89 -32.58 -22.22
C GLN A 436 -3.15 -31.27 -21.84
N CYS A 437 -1.98 -31.03 -22.44
CA CYS A 437 -1.23 -29.79 -22.24
C CYS A 437 -1.88 -28.63 -23.01
N HIS A 438 -2.95 -28.03 -22.47
CA HIS A 438 -3.42 -26.73 -22.95
C HIS A 438 -2.54 -25.63 -22.35
N ILE A 439 -1.28 -25.60 -22.78
CA ILE A 439 -0.31 -24.58 -22.42
C ILE A 439 -0.19 -23.63 -23.60
N ILE A 440 -0.30 -22.33 -23.33
CA ILE A 440 -0.04 -21.28 -24.29
C ILE A 440 1.33 -20.70 -23.99
N GLU A 441 2.16 -20.66 -25.03
CA GLU A 441 3.35 -19.83 -25.05
C GLU A 441 2.89 -18.40 -25.31
N GLN A 442 2.91 -17.55 -24.27
CA GLN A 442 2.60 -16.13 -24.40
C GLN A 442 3.86 -15.31 -24.25
N THR A 443 4.01 -14.34 -25.15
CA THR A 443 5.11 -13.38 -25.08
C THR A 443 4.71 -12.25 -24.13
N ILE A 444 5.36 -12.20 -22.97
CA ILE A 444 5.25 -11.08 -22.03
C ILE A 444 6.61 -10.39 -22.06
N GLY A 445 6.60 -9.08 -22.29
CA GLY A 445 7.82 -8.29 -22.27
C GLY A 445 7.99 -7.36 -23.46
N THR A 446 9.06 -6.58 -23.37
CA THR A 446 9.31 -5.39 -24.18
C THR A 446 9.57 -5.67 -25.67
N LEU A 447 9.30 -4.67 -26.53
CA LEU A 447 9.57 -4.72 -27.97
C LEU A 447 11.02 -5.19 -28.28
N GLY A 448 11.19 -6.44 -28.71
CA GLY A 448 12.46 -7.02 -29.14
C GLY A 448 13.17 -7.94 -28.14
N GLN A 449 12.69 -8.06 -26.90
CA GLN A 449 13.11 -9.07 -25.91
C GLN A 449 11.85 -9.70 -25.32
N HIS A 450 11.39 -10.78 -25.97
CA HIS A 450 10.21 -11.50 -25.54
C HIS A 450 10.63 -12.65 -24.62
N ASP A 451 10.32 -12.53 -23.33
CA ASP A 451 10.34 -13.69 -22.46
C ASP A 451 9.13 -14.57 -22.81
N GLN A 452 9.42 -15.86 -23.05
CA GLN A 452 8.38 -16.86 -23.27
C GLN A 452 7.84 -17.29 -21.90
N PHE A 453 6.62 -16.87 -21.59
CA PHE A 453 5.91 -17.33 -20.41
C PHE A 453 4.98 -18.48 -20.81
N TYR A 454 5.14 -19.61 -20.13
CA TYR A 454 4.22 -20.73 -20.23
C TYR A 454 3.02 -20.49 -19.31
N ALA A 455 1.83 -20.43 -19.90
CA ALA A 455 0.59 -20.17 -19.19
C ALA A 455 -0.45 -21.25 -19.48
N ALA A 456 -1.36 -21.48 -18.52
CA ALA A 456 -2.53 -22.31 -18.74
C ALA A 456 -3.48 -21.62 -19.74
N ASP A 457 -4.14 -22.38 -20.61
CA ASP A 457 -5.21 -21.92 -21.49
C ASP A 457 -6.52 -21.65 -20.72
N MET A 458 -6.41 -20.84 -19.66
CA MET A 458 -7.48 -20.41 -18.79
C MET A 458 -7.46 -18.89 -18.79
N SER A 459 -8.60 -18.27 -19.08
CA SER A 459 -8.67 -16.80 -19.15
C SER A 459 -8.35 -16.16 -17.80
N ILE A 460 -7.54 -15.11 -17.82
CA ILE A 460 -7.25 -14.29 -16.62
C ILE A 460 -8.53 -13.78 -15.90
N PHE A 461 -9.65 -13.61 -16.61
CA PHE A 461 -10.91 -13.13 -16.01
C PHE A 461 -11.55 -14.10 -15.01
N TYR A 462 -11.12 -15.37 -14.94
CA TYR A 462 -11.55 -16.26 -13.87
C TYR A 462 -11.12 -15.77 -12.48
N GLN A 463 -10.16 -14.84 -12.39
CA GLN A 463 -9.77 -14.17 -11.15
C GLN A 463 -10.69 -12.99 -10.78
N VAL A 464 -11.66 -12.58 -11.60
CA VAL A 464 -12.55 -11.45 -11.23
C VAL A 464 -13.24 -11.65 -9.87
N PRO A 465 -13.74 -12.84 -9.49
CA PRO A 465 -14.38 -13.05 -8.18
C PRO A 465 -13.49 -12.77 -6.97
N GLN A 466 -12.22 -13.19 -6.97
CA GLN A 466 -11.31 -12.95 -5.83
C GLN A 466 -10.97 -11.46 -5.66
N TYR A 467 -10.76 -10.72 -6.76
CA TYR A 467 -10.59 -9.27 -6.72
C TYR A 467 -11.87 -8.56 -6.31
N ALA A 468 -13.03 -9.04 -6.78
CA ALA A 468 -14.31 -8.44 -6.44
C ALA A 468 -14.67 -8.59 -4.96
N PHE A 469 -14.43 -9.77 -4.38
CA PHE A 469 -14.63 -10.00 -2.97
C PHE A 469 -13.67 -9.15 -2.11
N LEU A 470 -12.42 -8.94 -2.52
CA LEU A 470 -11.52 -8.01 -1.84
C LEU A 470 -12.01 -6.56 -1.91
N GLY A 471 -12.52 -6.09 -3.06
CA GLY A 471 -13.08 -4.73 -3.17
C GLY A 471 -14.31 -4.51 -2.30
N ILE A 472 -15.22 -5.50 -2.24
CA ILE A 472 -16.34 -5.47 -1.28
C ILE A 472 -15.79 -5.44 0.15
N SER A 473 -14.82 -6.31 0.44
CA SER A 473 -14.18 -6.42 1.76
C SER A 473 -13.58 -5.09 2.23
N GLU A 474 -12.90 -4.37 1.34
CA GLU A 474 -12.30 -3.07 1.65
C GLU A 474 -13.34 -2.03 2.02
N VAL A 475 -14.44 -1.94 1.27
CA VAL A 475 -15.51 -0.97 1.56
C VAL A 475 -16.11 -1.21 2.95
N PHE A 476 -16.27 -2.47 3.36
CA PHE A 476 -16.84 -2.81 4.66
C PHE A 476 -15.82 -2.68 5.82
N ALA A 477 -14.56 -3.10 5.63
CA ALA A 477 -13.56 -3.12 6.71
C ALA A 477 -12.71 -1.84 6.78
N SER A 478 -12.19 -1.35 5.65
CA SER A 478 -11.24 -0.23 5.60
C SER A 478 -11.95 1.12 5.71
N VAL A 479 -13.05 1.34 4.99
CA VAL A 479 -13.77 2.63 5.04
C VAL A 479 -14.42 2.84 6.41
N ALA A 480 -14.96 1.77 7.02
CA ALA A 480 -15.55 1.85 8.34
C ALA A 480 -14.49 2.15 9.43
N GLY A 481 -13.31 1.53 9.35
CA GLY A 481 -12.18 1.83 10.24
C GLY A 481 -11.61 3.24 10.05
N LYS A 482 -11.50 3.71 8.80
CA LYS A 482 -11.04 5.07 8.47
C LYS A 482 -12.04 6.12 8.96
N LYS A 483 -13.35 5.89 8.83
CA LYS A 483 -14.40 6.79 9.35
C LYS A 483 -14.33 6.92 10.87
N GLN A 484 -14.16 5.82 11.59
CA GLN A 484 -13.97 5.87 13.05
C GLN A 484 -12.72 6.68 13.43
N THR A 485 -11.62 6.48 12.71
CA THR A 485 -10.37 7.22 12.95
C THR A 485 -10.51 8.71 12.62
N PHE A 486 -11.27 9.05 11.56
CA PHE A 486 -11.56 10.42 11.16
C PHE A 486 -12.50 11.13 12.13
N ASP A 487 -13.53 10.45 12.62
CA ASP A 487 -14.45 10.99 13.63
C ASP A 487 -13.72 11.17 14.98
N LEU A 488 -12.82 10.24 15.34
CA LEU A 488 -11.94 10.38 16.51
C LEU A 488 -10.93 11.54 16.34
N SER A 489 -10.32 11.71 15.16
CA SER A 489 -9.34 12.76 14.92
C SER A 489 -9.97 14.14 14.80
N ILE A 490 -11.14 14.29 14.17
CA ILE A 490 -11.88 15.56 14.14
C ILE A 490 -12.28 16.00 15.54
N ASN A 491 -12.76 15.07 16.39
CA ASN A 491 -13.09 15.39 17.78
C ASN A 491 -11.84 15.78 18.60
N SER A 492 -10.66 15.32 18.19
CA SER A 492 -9.37 15.68 18.80
C SER A 492 -8.78 16.99 18.25
N ILE A 493 -9.22 17.44 17.06
CA ILE A 493 -8.78 18.68 16.40
C ILE A 493 -9.74 19.84 16.70
N MET A 494 -10.98 19.56 17.09
CA MET A 494 -11.98 20.55 17.53
C MET A 494 -12.02 20.77 19.05
N LEU A 495 -11.15 20.11 19.81
CA LEU A 495 -10.81 20.42 21.20
C LEU A 495 -9.41 21.03 21.24
#